data_AF-A0A933Z8E0-F1
#
_entry.id   AF-A0A933Z8E0-F1
#
_cell.length_a   1.000
_cell.length_b   1.000
_cell.length_c   1.000
_cell.angle_alpha   90.00
_cell.angle_beta   90.00
_cell.angle_gamma   90.00
#
_symmetry.space_group_name_H-M   'P 1'
#
loop_
_entity.id
_entity.type
_entity.pdbx_description
1 polymer ?
#
loop_
_entity_poly.entity_id
_entity_poly.type
_entity_poly.pdbx_seq_one_letter_code
_entity_poly.pdbx_strand_id
1 'polypeptide(L)'
;MILAFDPTGKCLERNTVSPAPSLAAFQANHGLEVILFTVDQDPCPGVPLDKLRGLMEAGQVKAVEPDPTWMPPDPTEPPTPVPDLLAELVAKVDKLPAGTIHETRLRDQKEFLKLWAIPWVKANPDATPEDAAQAILAALRTEFPADPICTLVYAKDPATGREDGLLMSYAESAHAAGLTPDPSWQALRGLIIQAPEQQLREALRKL
;
A
#
# COMPACT_ATOMS: atom_id res chain seq x y z
N MET A 1 12.67 13.04 10.63
CA MET A 1 12.56 11.56 10.67
C MET A 1 12.44 11.12 12.12
N ILE A 2 11.74 10.02 12.40
CA ILE A 2 11.66 9.43 13.74
C ILE A 2 12.23 8.02 13.70
N LEU A 3 13.11 7.72 14.65
CA LEU A 3 13.56 6.37 14.95
C LEU A 3 12.92 5.93 16.26
N ALA A 4 12.25 4.77 16.26
CA ALA A 4 11.67 4.19 17.46
C ALA A 4 12.61 3.11 18.01
N PHE A 5 12.81 3.10 19.32
CA PHE A 5 13.67 2.15 20.03
C PHE A 5 12.91 1.51 21.19
N ASP A 6 13.30 0.28 21.54
CA ASP A 6 12.93 -0.31 22.82
C ASP A 6 13.85 0.19 23.96
N PRO A 7 13.56 -0.13 25.24
CA PRO A 7 14.39 0.31 26.37
C PRO A 7 15.81 -0.27 26.37
N THR A 8 16.05 -1.34 25.60
CA THR A 8 17.37 -1.96 25.44
C THR A 8 18.21 -1.23 24.39
N GLY A 9 17.61 -0.29 23.66
CA GLY A 9 18.25 0.46 22.58
C GLY A 9 18.17 -0.25 21.23
N LYS A 10 17.36 -1.31 21.07
CA LYS A 10 17.15 -1.93 19.75
C LYS A 10 16.25 -1.04 18.90
N CYS A 11 16.64 -0.78 17.65
CA CYS A 11 15.78 -0.04 16.73
C CYS A 11 14.58 -0.92 16.29
N LEU A 12 13.38 -0.35 16.40
CA LEU A 12 12.10 -1.00 16.09
C LEU A 12 11.52 -0.50 14.77
N GLU A 13 11.67 0.80 14.50
CA GLU A 13 11.11 1.44 13.31
C GLU A 13 11.95 2.65 12.87
N ARG A 14 12.11 2.81 11.56
CA ARG A 14 12.57 4.04 10.91
C ARG A 14 11.40 4.66 10.15
N ASN A 15 10.86 5.75 10.67
CA ASN A 15 9.69 6.40 10.11
C ASN A 15 10.08 7.72 9.42
N THR A 16 9.81 7.77 8.12
CA THR A 16 10.05 8.94 7.25
C THR A 16 8.75 9.60 6.80
N VAL A 17 7.60 9.17 7.30
CA VAL A 17 6.27 9.66 6.90
C VAL A 17 6.02 11.05 7.52
N SER A 18 5.37 11.92 6.75
CA SER A 18 4.95 13.26 7.18
C SER A 18 3.43 13.42 6.99
N PRO A 19 2.67 13.88 8.00
CA PRO A 19 3.13 14.22 9.35
C PRO A 19 3.57 12.98 10.14
N ALA A 20 4.56 13.17 11.02
CA ALA A 20 5.09 12.07 11.81
C ALA A 20 4.01 11.52 12.77
N PRO A 21 3.85 10.19 12.91
CA PRO A 21 2.90 9.61 13.85
C PRO A 21 3.20 10.03 15.30
N SER A 22 2.16 10.01 16.15
CA SER A 22 2.32 10.31 17.57
C SER A 22 2.99 9.17 18.34
N LEU A 23 3.55 9.46 19.52
CA LEU A 23 4.08 8.44 20.43
C LEU A 23 3.08 7.31 20.70
N ALA A 24 1.79 7.64 20.86
CA ALA A 24 0.73 6.66 21.07
C ALA A 24 0.56 5.69 19.88
N ALA A 25 0.77 6.17 18.65
CA ALA A 25 0.72 5.31 17.46
C ALA A 25 1.90 4.32 17.42
N PHE A 26 3.10 4.78 17.76
CA PHE A 26 4.26 3.89 17.90
C PHE A 26 4.07 2.90 19.05
N GLN A 27 3.53 3.33 20.19
CA GLN A 27 3.27 2.47 21.32
C GLN A 27 2.20 1.40 21.04
N ALA A 28 1.19 1.74 20.22
CA ALA A 28 0.20 0.77 19.77
C ALA A 28 0.80 -0.34 18.90
N ASN A 29 1.82 -0.01 18.11
CA ASN A 29 2.48 -0.95 17.19
C ASN A 29 3.57 -1.79 17.87
N HIS A 30 4.31 -1.20 18.81
CA HIS A 30 5.54 -1.80 19.35
C HIS A 30 5.53 -2.01 20.88
N GLY A 31 4.45 -1.65 21.56
CA GLY A 31 4.30 -1.78 23.02
C GLY A 31 4.50 -0.45 23.79
N LEU A 32 4.18 -0.45 25.08
CA LEU A 32 4.14 0.79 25.88
C LEU A 32 5.51 1.45 26.09
N GLU A 33 6.60 0.68 25.96
CA GLU A 33 7.96 1.12 26.31
C GLU A 33 8.77 1.57 25.08
N VAL A 34 8.15 2.34 24.19
CA VAL A 34 8.83 2.90 23.01
C VAL A 34 9.49 4.23 23.35
N ILE A 35 10.74 4.39 22.90
CA ILE A 35 11.52 5.61 23.03
C ILE A 35 11.74 6.18 21.63
N LEU A 36 11.29 7.41 21.40
CA LEU A 36 11.42 8.08 20.10
C LEU A 36 12.67 8.96 20.07
N PHE A 37 13.40 8.88 18.96
CA PHE A 37 14.54 9.73 18.65
C PHE A 37 14.26 10.46 17.34
N THR A 38 14.13 11.78 17.42
CA THR A 38 13.85 12.64 16.27
C THR A 38 15.15 13.20 15.72
N VAL A 39 15.34 13.04 14.41
CA VAL A 39 16.52 13.52 13.69
C VAL A 39 16.11 14.15 12.37
N ASP A 40 16.88 15.14 11.93
CA ASP A 40 16.66 15.81 10.64
C ASP A 40 17.11 14.93 9.47
N GLN A 41 18.15 14.11 9.67
CA GLN A 41 18.73 13.22 8.66
C GLN A 41 19.02 11.85 9.26
N ASP A 42 19.16 10.82 8.40
CA ASP A 42 19.51 9.46 8.82
C ASP A 42 20.93 9.46 9.42
N PRO A 43 21.10 9.12 10.72
CA PRO A 43 22.41 9.12 11.37
C PRO A 43 23.28 7.95 10.90
N CYS A 44 22.70 6.92 10.28
CA CYS A 44 23.38 5.70 9.83
C CYS A 44 22.82 5.24 8.47
N PRO A 45 23.06 6.03 7.40
CA PRO A 45 22.49 5.73 6.08
C PRO A 45 23.00 4.39 5.54
N GLY A 46 22.09 3.60 4.97
CA GLY A 46 22.42 2.29 4.39
C GLY A 46 22.57 1.14 5.39
N VAL A 47 22.52 1.42 6.70
CA VAL A 47 22.56 0.37 7.73
C VAL A 47 21.15 -0.23 7.89
N PRO A 48 21.00 -1.58 7.83
CA PRO A 48 19.72 -2.23 8.07
C PRO A 48 19.16 -1.93 9.46
N LEU A 49 17.84 -1.90 9.59
CA LEU A 49 17.16 -1.51 10.83
C LEU A 49 17.51 -2.42 12.02
N ASP A 50 17.62 -3.72 11.79
CA ASP A 50 18.00 -4.71 12.81
C ASP A 50 19.47 -4.62 13.23
N LYS A 51 20.26 -3.77 12.54
CA LYS A 51 21.66 -3.48 12.81
C LYS A 51 21.86 -2.07 13.37
N LEU A 52 20.78 -1.36 13.71
CA LEU A 52 20.84 -0.07 14.38
C LEU A 52 20.62 -0.23 15.89
N ARG A 53 21.42 0.50 16.66
CA ARG A 53 21.30 0.59 18.11
C ARG A 53 21.25 2.04 18.57
N GLY A 54 20.35 2.33 19.49
CA GLY A 54 20.30 3.56 20.26
C GLY A 54 21.26 3.49 21.44
N LEU A 55 22.13 4.49 21.57
CA LEU A 55 22.94 4.72 22.76
C LEU A 55 22.06 5.34 23.84
N MET A 56 21.75 4.54 24.86
CA MET A 56 20.82 4.89 25.93
C MET A 56 21.53 5.62 27.07
N GLU A 57 21.03 6.79 27.45
CA GLU A 57 21.45 7.52 28.64
C GLU A 57 20.22 8.06 29.37
N ALA A 58 20.08 7.75 30.66
CA ALA A 58 18.95 8.17 31.49
C ALA A 58 17.56 7.85 30.87
N GLY A 59 17.43 6.70 30.21
CA GLY A 59 16.17 6.26 29.59
C GLY A 59 15.82 7.00 28.28
N GLN A 60 16.77 7.71 27.68
CA GLN A 60 16.62 8.38 26.39
C GLN A 60 17.70 7.92 25.41
N VAL A 61 17.38 7.96 24.12
CA VAL A 61 18.37 7.75 23.06
C VAL A 61 19.14 9.06 22.86
N LYS A 62 20.47 9.00 23.00
CA LYS A 62 21.36 10.17 22.80
C LYS A 62 21.99 10.20 21.41
N ALA A 63 22.29 9.02 20.89
CA ALA A 63 22.90 8.83 19.59
C ALA A 63 22.45 7.49 19.03
N VAL A 64 22.63 7.31 17.73
CA VAL A 64 22.32 6.07 17.02
C VAL A 64 23.59 5.65 16.32
N GLU A 65 23.95 4.38 16.49
CA GLU A 65 25.12 3.78 15.87
C GLU A 65 24.78 2.44 15.23
N PRO A 66 25.57 1.97 14.25
CA PRO A 66 25.50 0.59 13.81
C PRO A 66 25.89 -0.35 14.96
N ASP A 67 25.33 -1.54 14.99
CA ASP A 67 25.80 -2.61 15.86
C ASP A 67 27.32 -2.79 15.65
N PRO A 68 28.15 -2.74 16.70
CA PRO A 68 29.61 -2.80 16.57
C PRO A 68 30.11 -4.14 15.99
N THR A 69 29.27 -5.17 15.98
CA THR A 69 29.56 -6.46 15.33
C THR A 69 29.07 -6.55 13.89
N TRP A 70 28.28 -5.57 13.44
CA TRP A 70 27.88 -5.47 12.05
C TRP A 70 29.03 -4.88 11.23
N MET A 71 29.44 -5.63 10.21
CA MET A 71 30.30 -5.12 9.16
C MET A 71 29.42 -4.83 7.94
N PRO A 72 29.55 -3.65 7.30
CA PRO A 72 28.93 -3.42 6.00
C PRO A 72 29.46 -4.46 4.99
N PRO A 73 28.66 -4.82 3.96
CA PRO A 73 29.16 -5.63 2.85
C PRO A 73 30.42 -4.98 2.27
N ASP A 74 31.45 -5.78 2.00
CA ASP A 74 32.72 -5.26 1.48
C ASP A 74 32.46 -4.59 0.13
N PRO A 75 32.73 -3.28 -0.03
CA PRO A 75 32.50 -2.57 -1.29
C PRO A 75 33.43 -3.04 -2.42
N THR A 76 34.44 -3.84 -2.10
CA THR A 76 35.37 -4.46 -3.06
C THR A 76 34.97 -5.88 -3.46
N GLU A 77 34.02 -6.49 -2.75
CA GLU A 77 33.38 -7.71 -3.23
C GLU A 77 32.50 -7.36 -4.44
N PRO A 78 32.55 -8.15 -5.53
CA PRO A 78 31.71 -7.92 -6.68
C PRO A 78 30.24 -7.95 -6.22
N PRO A 79 29.40 -6.99 -6.68
CA PRO A 79 28.00 -6.95 -6.26
C PRO A 79 27.37 -8.30 -6.56
N THR A 80 26.55 -8.79 -5.62
CA THR A 80 25.77 -10.02 -5.80
C THR A 80 25.14 -9.99 -7.19
N PRO A 81 25.42 -10.97 -8.05
CA PRO A 81 24.89 -10.98 -9.40
C PRO A 81 23.37 -10.76 -9.38
N VAL A 82 22.86 -9.85 -10.21
CA VAL A 82 21.42 -9.57 -10.34
C VAL A 82 20.58 -10.85 -10.47
N PRO A 83 21.03 -11.92 -11.18
CA PRO A 83 20.31 -13.21 -11.19
C PRO A 83 20.10 -13.85 -9.81
N ASP A 84 21.05 -13.71 -8.90
CA ASP A 84 20.99 -14.30 -7.56
C ASP A 84 20.03 -13.52 -6.65
N LEU A 85 20.01 -12.18 -6.77
CA LEU A 85 19.01 -11.33 -6.09
C LEU A 85 17.59 -11.57 -6.61
N LEU A 86 17.45 -11.80 -7.92
CA LEU A 86 16.17 -12.12 -8.54
C LEU A 86 15.66 -13.49 -8.08
N ALA A 87 16.55 -14.48 -7.99
CA ALA A 87 16.22 -15.81 -7.47
C ALA A 87 15.80 -15.77 -5.99
N GLU A 88 16.44 -14.92 -5.17
CA GLU A 88 16.04 -14.72 -3.78
C GLU A 88 14.68 -14.02 -3.65
N LEU A 89 14.41 -13.01 -4.49
CA LEU A 89 13.12 -12.33 -4.55
C LEU A 89 12.00 -13.31 -4.97
N VAL A 90 12.24 -14.10 -6.03
CA VAL A 90 11.31 -15.12 -6.51
C VAL A 90 11.05 -16.16 -5.41
N ALA A 91 12.09 -16.66 -4.74
CA ALA A 91 11.94 -17.61 -3.64
C ALA A 91 11.20 -17.03 -2.41
N LYS A 92 11.24 -15.71 -2.19
CA LYS A 92 10.46 -15.02 -1.15
C LYS A 92 9.00 -14.81 -1.57
N VAL A 93 8.76 -14.42 -2.83
CA VAL A 93 7.41 -14.24 -3.39
C VAL A 93 6.66 -15.57 -3.47
N ASP A 94 7.32 -16.64 -3.90
CA ASP A 94 6.73 -17.99 -4.01
C ASP A 94 6.37 -18.61 -2.65
N LYS A 95 6.94 -18.08 -1.56
CA LYS A 95 6.67 -18.52 -0.18
C LYS A 95 5.70 -17.61 0.56
N LEU A 96 5.13 -16.60 -0.08
CA LEU A 96 4.12 -15.75 0.55
C LEU A 96 2.89 -16.60 0.90
N PRO A 97 2.56 -16.77 2.19
CA PRO A 97 1.37 -17.52 2.58
C PRO A 97 0.12 -16.78 2.15
N ALA A 98 -0.94 -17.51 1.80
CA ALA A 98 -2.26 -16.92 1.63
C ALA A 98 -2.66 -16.13 2.90
N GLY A 99 -3.21 -14.93 2.72
CA GLY A 99 -3.52 -14.00 3.80
C GLY A 99 -2.38 -13.06 4.16
N THR A 100 -1.49 -12.73 3.22
CA THR A 100 -0.49 -11.67 3.45
C THR A 100 -1.14 -10.35 3.85
N ILE A 101 -0.37 -9.46 4.48
CA ILE A 101 -0.83 -8.09 4.79
C ILE A 101 -1.26 -7.37 3.49
N HIS A 102 -0.59 -7.62 2.37
CA HIS A 102 -0.97 -7.07 1.08
C HIS A 102 -2.35 -7.58 0.62
N GLU A 103 -2.61 -8.88 0.70
CA GLU A 103 -3.90 -9.46 0.32
C GLU A 103 -5.03 -9.00 1.25
N THR A 104 -4.74 -8.85 2.55
CA THR A 104 -5.69 -8.29 3.52
C THR A 104 -6.06 -6.86 3.16
N ARG A 105 -5.08 -5.98 2.92
CA ARG A 105 -5.31 -4.60 2.47
C ARG A 105 -6.08 -4.54 1.16
N LEU A 106 -5.68 -5.35 0.18
CA LEU A 106 -6.32 -5.42 -1.12
C LEU A 106 -7.80 -5.81 -0.99
N ARG A 107 -8.11 -6.81 -0.16
CA ARG A 107 -9.48 -7.23 0.12
C ARG A 107 -10.28 -6.09 0.78
N ASP A 108 -9.74 -5.48 1.83
CA ASP A 108 -10.46 -4.48 2.60
C ASP A 108 -10.73 -3.21 1.75
N GLN A 109 -9.76 -2.80 0.93
CA GLN A 109 -9.93 -1.72 -0.06
C GLN A 109 -11.00 -2.06 -1.11
N LYS A 110 -11.02 -3.30 -1.62
CA LYS A 110 -12.06 -3.74 -2.59
C LYS A 110 -13.45 -3.74 -1.97
N GLU A 111 -13.60 -4.24 -0.73
CA GLU A 111 -14.88 -4.25 -0.02
C GLU A 111 -15.43 -2.85 0.23
N PHE A 112 -14.58 -1.91 0.64
CA PHE A 112 -14.95 -0.50 0.76
C PHE A 112 -15.47 0.05 -0.57
N LEU A 113 -14.75 -0.18 -1.67
CA LEU A 113 -15.12 0.36 -2.99
C LEU A 113 -16.42 -0.21 -3.53
N LYS A 114 -16.77 -1.47 -3.23
CA LYS A 114 -18.07 -2.05 -3.61
C LYS A 114 -19.24 -1.21 -3.07
N LEU A 115 -19.08 -0.59 -1.91
CA LEU A 115 -20.11 0.23 -1.26
C LEU A 115 -20.03 1.70 -1.67
N TRP A 116 -18.82 2.23 -1.79
CA TRP A 116 -18.61 3.67 -2.03
C TRP A 116 -18.75 4.07 -3.51
N ALA A 117 -18.22 3.25 -4.44
CA ALA A 117 -18.10 3.65 -5.83
C ALA A 117 -19.45 3.71 -6.57
N ILE A 118 -20.40 2.82 -6.25
CA ILE A 118 -21.72 2.80 -6.93
C ILE A 118 -22.49 4.11 -6.73
N PRO A 119 -22.74 4.58 -5.48
CA PRO A 119 -23.41 5.86 -5.27
C PRO A 119 -22.68 7.03 -5.95
N TRP A 120 -21.35 7.02 -5.93
CA TRP A 120 -20.55 8.07 -6.56
C TRP A 120 -20.74 8.11 -8.08
N VAL A 121 -20.67 6.95 -8.76
CA VAL A 121 -20.88 6.87 -10.22
C VAL A 121 -22.30 7.31 -10.59
N LYS A 122 -23.31 6.96 -9.79
CA LYS A 122 -24.69 7.41 -10.00
C LYS A 122 -24.86 8.93 -9.85
N ALA A 123 -24.15 9.52 -8.89
CA ALA A 123 -24.15 10.97 -8.67
C ALA A 123 -23.34 11.74 -9.73
N ASN A 124 -22.44 11.08 -10.45
CA ASN A 124 -21.57 11.67 -11.46
C ASN A 124 -21.73 10.94 -12.81
N PRO A 125 -22.92 10.99 -13.42
CA PRO A 125 -23.25 10.15 -14.57
C PRO A 125 -22.43 10.45 -15.82
N ASP A 126 -21.80 11.63 -15.89
CA ASP A 126 -20.98 12.06 -17.02
C ASP A 126 -19.47 11.90 -16.77
N ALA A 127 -19.06 11.37 -15.61
CA ALA A 127 -17.65 11.18 -15.27
C ALA A 127 -16.91 10.31 -16.28
N THR A 128 -15.70 10.75 -16.62
CA THR A 128 -14.72 9.96 -17.38
C THR A 128 -14.14 8.84 -16.51
N PRO A 129 -13.52 7.79 -17.08
CA PRO A 129 -12.85 6.78 -16.25
C PRO A 129 -11.69 7.38 -15.44
N GLU A 130 -11.03 8.42 -15.95
CA GLU A 130 -10.03 9.20 -15.21
C GLU A 130 -10.62 9.92 -14.00
N ASP A 131 -11.77 10.58 -14.15
CA ASP A 131 -12.47 11.24 -13.03
C ASP A 131 -12.86 10.23 -11.94
N ALA A 132 -13.44 9.10 -12.36
CA ALA A 132 -13.82 8.02 -11.45
C ALA A 132 -12.58 7.46 -10.72
N ALA A 133 -11.47 7.27 -11.44
CA ALA A 133 -10.24 6.78 -10.84
C ALA A 133 -9.66 7.75 -9.81
N GLN A 134 -9.64 9.06 -10.10
CA GLN A 134 -9.18 10.06 -9.14
C GLN A 134 -10.07 10.10 -7.90
N ALA A 135 -11.39 10.04 -8.07
CA ALA A 135 -12.33 10.04 -6.95
C ALA A 135 -12.18 8.78 -6.07
N ILE A 136 -12.03 7.61 -6.68
CA ILE A 136 -11.76 6.34 -5.99
C ILE A 136 -10.44 6.42 -5.22
N LEU A 137 -9.36 6.90 -5.85
CA LEU A 137 -8.06 7.04 -5.20
C LEU A 137 -8.13 8.02 -4.02
N ALA A 138 -8.87 9.12 -4.15
CA ALA A 138 -9.10 10.06 -3.05
C ALA A 138 -9.87 9.39 -1.89
N ALA A 139 -10.95 8.67 -2.19
CA ALA A 139 -11.74 7.96 -1.18
C ALA A 139 -10.92 6.91 -0.43
N LEU A 140 -10.10 6.12 -1.15
CA LEU A 140 -9.20 5.15 -0.54
C LEU A 140 -8.16 5.81 0.38
N ARG A 141 -7.59 6.96 -0.01
CA ARG A 141 -6.64 7.69 0.85
C ARG A 141 -7.29 8.25 2.10
N THR A 142 -8.58 8.61 2.01
CA THR A 142 -9.35 9.08 3.17
C THR A 142 -9.69 7.94 4.12
N GLU A 143 -10.15 6.80 3.59
CA GLU A 143 -10.56 5.66 4.41
C GLU A 143 -9.36 4.89 5.00
N PHE A 144 -8.29 4.75 4.22
CA PHE A 144 -7.10 3.99 4.57
C PHE A 144 -5.83 4.88 4.58
N PRO A 145 -5.75 5.91 5.44
CA PRO A 145 -4.68 6.91 5.39
C PRO A 145 -3.29 6.35 5.73
N ALA A 146 -3.22 5.22 6.43
CA ALA A 146 -1.98 4.56 6.82
C ALA A 146 -1.55 3.44 5.87
N ASP A 147 -2.42 3.01 4.95
CA ASP A 147 -2.13 1.89 4.05
C ASP A 147 -1.78 2.35 2.64
N PRO A 148 -0.83 1.67 1.97
CA PRO A 148 -0.61 1.88 0.56
C PRO A 148 -1.83 1.40 -0.24
N ILE A 149 -2.19 2.14 -1.29
CA ILE A 149 -3.20 1.70 -2.25
C ILE A 149 -2.65 0.51 -3.02
N CYS A 150 -3.34 -0.62 -2.92
CA CYS A 150 -2.90 -1.89 -3.50
C CYS A 150 -3.53 -2.17 -4.87
N THR A 151 -4.42 -1.29 -5.34
CA THR A 151 -5.20 -1.50 -6.57
C THR A 151 -4.85 -0.48 -7.64
N LEU A 152 -4.49 -0.95 -8.84
CA LEU A 152 -4.51 -0.13 -10.04
C LEU A 152 -5.97 0.14 -10.43
N VAL A 153 -6.45 1.38 -10.23
CA VAL A 153 -7.86 1.71 -10.47
C VAL A 153 -8.13 1.84 -11.97
N TYR A 154 -7.31 2.63 -12.66
CA TYR A 154 -7.37 2.82 -14.11
C TYR A 154 -6.05 3.41 -14.61
N ALA A 155 -5.60 2.95 -15.77
CA ALA A 155 -4.51 3.55 -16.52
C ALA A 155 -4.81 3.42 -18.03
N LYS A 156 -4.34 4.39 -18.79
CA LYS A 156 -4.40 4.38 -20.25
C LYS A 156 -3.00 4.55 -20.82
N ASP A 157 -2.57 3.59 -21.62
CA ASP A 157 -1.32 3.68 -22.37
C ASP A 157 -1.47 4.71 -23.50
N PRO A 158 -0.69 5.80 -23.49
CA PRO A 158 -0.81 6.84 -24.51
C PRO A 158 -0.32 6.40 -25.91
N ALA A 159 0.56 5.41 -25.99
CA ALA A 159 1.11 4.92 -27.25
C ALA A 159 0.18 3.90 -27.93
N THR A 160 -0.40 2.99 -27.14
CA THR A 160 -1.26 1.92 -27.67
C THR A 160 -2.74 2.21 -27.54
N GLY A 161 -3.12 3.18 -26.71
CA GLY A 161 -4.52 3.45 -26.34
C GLY A 161 -5.12 2.39 -25.43
N ARG A 162 -4.34 1.39 -24.99
CA ARG A 162 -4.81 0.29 -24.14
C ARG A 162 -5.22 0.83 -22.76
N GLU A 163 -6.37 0.40 -22.29
CA GLU A 163 -6.92 0.76 -20.99
C GLU A 163 -6.83 -0.45 -20.05
N ASP A 164 -6.26 -0.26 -18.87
CA ASP A 164 -6.00 -1.31 -17.87
C ASP A 164 -6.53 -0.87 -16.48
N GLY A 165 -6.71 -1.83 -15.58
CA GLY A 165 -7.05 -1.57 -14.17
C GLY A 165 -8.42 -2.10 -13.75
N LEU A 166 -8.80 -1.81 -12.50
CA LEU A 166 -10.03 -2.31 -11.88
C LEU A 166 -11.28 -1.97 -12.68
N LEU A 167 -11.39 -0.73 -13.19
CA LEU A 167 -12.56 -0.31 -13.97
C LEU A 167 -12.73 -1.13 -15.25
N MET A 168 -11.62 -1.39 -15.96
CA MET A 168 -11.64 -2.18 -17.19
C MET A 168 -11.89 -3.65 -16.91
N SER A 169 -11.32 -4.20 -15.84
CA SER A 169 -11.60 -5.58 -15.43
C SER A 169 -13.08 -5.82 -15.14
N TYR A 170 -13.78 -4.84 -14.55
CA TYR A 170 -15.23 -4.93 -14.36
C TYR A 170 -16.02 -4.75 -15.66
N ALA A 171 -15.56 -3.88 -16.58
CA ALA A 171 -16.20 -3.71 -17.89
C ALA A 171 -16.10 -5.01 -18.72
N GLU A 172 -14.93 -5.64 -18.75
CA GLU A 172 -14.69 -6.94 -19.38
C GLU A 172 -15.54 -8.04 -18.74
N SER A 173 -15.61 -8.09 -17.41
CA SER A 173 -16.42 -9.09 -16.70
C SER A 173 -17.91 -8.92 -16.97
N ALA A 174 -18.41 -7.69 -16.99
CA ALA A 174 -19.80 -7.39 -17.32
C ALA A 174 -20.12 -7.77 -18.77
N HIS A 175 -19.21 -7.51 -19.70
CA HIS A 175 -19.37 -7.88 -21.10
C HIS A 175 -19.34 -9.40 -21.30
N ALA A 176 -18.37 -10.10 -20.69
CA ALA A 176 -18.27 -11.56 -20.76
C ALA A 176 -19.51 -12.26 -20.17
N ALA A 177 -20.15 -11.64 -19.18
CA ALA A 177 -21.42 -12.08 -18.61
C ALA A 177 -22.66 -11.70 -19.45
N GLY A 178 -22.49 -11.00 -20.58
CA GLY A 178 -23.59 -10.56 -21.45
C GLY A 178 -24.43 -9.41 -20.89
N LEU A 179 -23.92 -8.68 -19.88
CA LEU A 179 -24.63 -7.58 -19.22
C LEU A 179 -24.43 -6.24 -19.94
N THR A 180 -23.34 -6.11 -20.71
CA THR A 180 -23.03 -4.92 -21.51
C THR A 180 -22.72 -5.30 -22.96
N PRO A 181 -23.04 -4.43 -23.93
CA PRO A 181 -22.81 -4.68 -25.36
C PRO A 181 -21.31 -4.76 -25.72
N ASP A 182 -20.46 -4.09 -24.95
CA ASP A 182 -19.02 -4.03 -25.15
C ASP A 182 -18.29 -3.84 -23.80
N PRO A 183 -16.97 -4.10 -23.74
CA PRO A 183 -16.17 -4.00 -22.52
C PRO A 183 -15.62 -2.58 -22.29
N SER A 184 -16.44 -1.53 -22.43
CA SER A 184 -16.03 -0.13 -22.17
C SER A 184 -16.51 0.42 -20.84
N TRP A 185 -15.83 1.48 -20.39
CA TRP A 185 -16.30 2.31 -19.28
C TRP A 185 -17.72 2.83 -19.49
N GLN A 186 -18.04 3.30 -20.70
CA GLN A 186 -19.34 3.87 -21.02
C GLN A 186 -20.45 2.84 -20.83
N ALA A 187 -20.23 1.60 -21.28
CA ALA A 187 -21.18 0.51 -21.14
C ALA A 187 -21.33 0.07 -19.66
N LEU A 188 -20.22 -0.07 -18.93
CA LEU A 188 -20.23 -0.38 -17.50
C LEU A 188 -20.93 0.70 -16.67
N ARG A 189 -20.61 1.98 -16.91
CA ARG A 189 -21.23 3.14 -16.26
C ARG A 189 -22.73 3.17 -16.52
N GLY A 190 -23.14 2.92 -17.77
CA GLY A 190 -24.55 2.81 -18.15
C GLY A 190 -25.27 1.73 -17.36
N LEU A 191 -24.67 0.54 -17.21
CA LEU A 191 -25.20 -0.54 -16.39
C LEU A 191 -25.34 -0.12 -14.91
N ILE A 192 -24.31 0.49 -14.33
CA ILE A 192 -24.33 0.93 -12.92
C ILE A 192 -25.44 1.96 -12.68
N ILE A 193 -25.62 2.93 -13.58
CA ILE A 193 -26.63 3.98 -13.47
C ILE A 193 -28.04 3.38 -13.54
N GLN A 194 -28.28 2.48 -14.51
CA GLN A 194 -29.60 1.90 -14.76
C GLN A 194 -30.00 0.86 -13.70
N ALA A 195 -29.04 0.11 -13.17
CA ALA A 195 -29.33 -0.96 -12.23
C ALA A 195 -29.77 -0.42 -10.86
N PRO A 196 -30.82 -1.01 -10.24
CA PRO A 196 -31.17 -0.72 -8.85
C PRO A 196 -29.98 -0.98 -7.92
N GLU A 197 -29.72 -0.07 -6.99
CA GLU A 197 -28.54 -0.15 -6.12
C GLU A 197 -28.51 -1.44 -5.30
N GLN A 198 -29.68 -1.91 -4.84
CA GLN A 198 -29.81 -3.16 -4.12
C GLN A 198 -29.39 -4.38 -4.96
N GLN A 199 -29.73 -4.41 -6.25
CA GLN A 199 -29.33 -5.51 -7.15
C GLN A 199 -27.82 -5.53 -7.41
N LEU A 200 -27.21 -4.35 -7.57
CA LEU A 200 -25.75 -4.23 -7.70
C LEU A 200 -25.05 -4.70 -6.42
N ARG A 201 -25.54 -4.31 -5.25
CA ARG A 201 -24.98 -4.74 -3.96
C ARG A 201 -25.10 -6.26 -3.76
N GLU A 202 -26.22 -6.87 -4.15
CA GLU A 202 -26.40 -8.32 -4.07
C GLU A 202 -25.49 -9.08 -5.05
N ALA A 203 -25.24 -8.54 -6.24
CA ALA A 203 -24.30 -9.10 -7.21
C ALA A 203 -22.84 -9.02 -6.70
N LEU A 204 -22.43 -7.87 -6.17
CA LEU A 204 -21.06 -7.64 -5.68
C LEU A 204 -20.71 -8.40 -4.40
N ARG A 205 -21.70 -8.86 -3.63
CA ARG A 205 -21.49 -9.73 -2.46
C ARG A 205 -21.10 -11.17 -2.83
N LYS A 206 -21.35 -11.58 -4.07
CA LYS A 206 -21.08 -12.94 -4.57
C LYS A 206 -19.72 -13.06 -5.29
N LEU A 207 -19.04 -11.91 -5.46
CA LEU A 207 -17.72 -11.76 -6.08
C LEU A 207 -16.68 -11.45 -5.01
#